data_AF-A0A252B0A3-F1
#
_entry.id   AF-A0A252B0A3-F1
#
_cell.length_a   1.000
_cell.length_b   1.000
_cell.length_c   1.000
_cell.angle_alpha   90.00
_cell.angle_beta   90.00
_cell.angle_gamma   90.00
#
_symmetry.space_group_name_H-M   'P 1'
#
loop_
_entity.id
_entity.type
_entity.pdbx_description
1 polymer ?
#
loop_
_entity_poly.entity_id
_entity_poly.type
_entity_poly.pdbx_seq_one_letter_code
_entity_poly.pdbx_strand_id
1 'polypeptide(L)'
;MPGTWMNIHCAWCEREMLNTAHAPYCCARCEKKANKALAAVSVPPTPQQRETRIIRSCLVSLVAVITVTLGLRILAGSPPPPDNIIMAQSAPSPQMDRNAASYKAGQTARRQWNRWLGGQHGERRKGAIYWLNAVAGQHARQCDGTVEFALGCFDAHRHMDRIEPQFAISPTFRSGWDNP
;
A
#
# COMPACT_ATOMS: atom_id res chain seq x y z
N MET A 1 -0.09 -32.73 22.89
CA MET A 1 0.53 -32.10 21.70
C MET A 1 -0.58 -31.72 20.73
N PRO A 2 -1.04 -30.45 20.68
CA PRO A 2 -1.92 -30.01 19.61
C PRO A 2 -1.05 -29.48 18.46
N GLY A 3 -1.07 -30.17 17.32
CA GLY A 3 -0.45 -29.68 16.09
C GLY A 3 -1.18 -28.43 15.63
N THR A 4 -0.48 -27.31 15.61
CA THR A 4 -0.90 -26.06 14.97
C THR A 4 -0.99 -26.29 13.47
N TRP A 5 -2.18 -26.62 12.97
CA TRP A 5 -2.47 -26.57 11.55
C TRP A 5 -2.36 -25.11 11.11
N MET A 6 -1.35 -24.78 10.31
CA MET A 6 -1.28 -23.48 9.63
C MET A 6 -2.48 -23.40 8.69
N ASN A 7 -3.39 -22.47 8.95
CA ASN A 7 -4.52 -22.18 8.07
C ASN A 7 -3.98 -21.55 6.78
N ILE A 8 -3.64 -22.40 5.80
CA ILE A 8 -3.16 -21.92 4.50
C ILE A 8 -4.40 -21.60 3.66
N HIS A 9 -4.55 -20.36 3.24
CA HIS A 9 -5.68 -19.91 2.43
C HIS A 9 -5.36 -20.01 0.93
N CYS A 10 -6.38 -20.32 0.13
CA CYS A 10 -6.29 -20.37 -1.32
C CYS A 10 -5.95 -19.00 -1.89
N ALA A 11 -4.91 -18.93 -2.71
CA ALA A 11 -4.45 -17.69 -3.34
C ALA A 11 -5.47 -17.05 -4.32
N TRP A 12 -6.55 -17.77 -4.69
CA TRP A 12 -7.58 -17.30 -5.62
C TRP A 12 -8.94 -17.00 -4.95
N CYS A 13 -9.35 -17.76 -3.93
CA CYS A 13 -10.70 -17.65 -3.34
C CYS A 13 -10.73 -17.55 -1.82
N GLU A 14 -9.55 -17.43 -1.18
CA GLU A 14 -9.37 -17.21 0.26
C GLU A 14 -9.93 -18.30 1.19
N ARG A 15 -10.49 -19.38 0.65
CA ARG A 15 -10.91 -20.55 1.45
C ARG A 15 -9.71 -21.27 2.04
N GLU A 16 -9.90 -21.85 3.22
CA GLU A 16 -8.94 -22.75 3.84
C GLU A 16 -8.62 -23.93 2.92
N MET A 17 -7.33 -24.22 2.77
CA MET A 17 -6.84 -25.34 1.99
C MET A 17 -6.73 -26.58 2.88
N LEU A 18 -7.69 -27.48 2.72
CA LEU A 18 -7.69 -28.79 3.37
C LEU A 18 -6.76 -29.80 2.66
N ASN A 19 -6.35 -29.51 1.42
CA ASN A 19 -5.51 -30.37 0.60
C ASN A 19 -4.45 -29.54 -0.13
N THR A 20 -3.20 -30.00 -0.13
CA THR A 20 -2.04 -29.33 -0.75
C THR A 20 -1.77 -29.77 -2.19
N ALA A 21 -2.55 -30.70 -2.75
CA ALA A 21 -2.34 -31.22 -4.12
C ALA A 21 -2.35 -30.15 -5.23
N HIS A 22 -3.02 -29.01 -5.00
CA HIS A 22 -3.10 -27.89 -5.94
C HIS A 22 -2.47 -26.60 -5.38
N ALA A 23 -1.65 -26.68 -4.33
CA ALA A 23 -1.05 -25.51 -3.70
C ALA A 23 -0.33 -24.62 -4.75
N PRO A 24 -0.52 -23.28 -4.74
CA PRO A 24 -1.14 -22.45 -3.69
C PRO A 24 -2.68 -22.28 -3.79
N TYR A 25 -3.37 -23.13 -4.56
CA TYR A 25 -4.82 -23.09 -4.75
C TYR A 25 -5.53 -24.25 -4.03
N CYS A 26 -6.77 -24.03 -3.60
CA CYS A 26 -7.55 -25.07 -2.92
C CYS A 26 -8.06 -26.19 -3.85
N CYS A 27 -8.07 -25.97 -5.17
CA CYS A 27 -8.55 -26.95 -6.15
C CYS A 27 -8.13 -26.60 -7.58
N ALA A 28 -8.16 -27.60 -8.48
CA ALA A 28 -7.89 -27.44 -9.91
C ALA A 28 -8.72 -26.32 -10.58
N ARG A 29 -9.94 -26.04 -10.08
CA ARG A 29 -10.78 -24.96 -10.61
C ARG A 29 -10.19 -23.58 -10.34
N CYS A 30 -9.63 -23.37 -9.15
CA CYS A 30 -8.99 -22.11 -8.76
C CYS A 30 -7.67 -21.92 -9.52
N GLU A 31 -6.89 -23.00 -9.65
CA GLU A 31 -5.67 -23.02 -10.46
C GLU A 31 -5.93 -22.65 -11.93
N LYS A 32 -6.93 -23.28 -12.57
CA LYS A 32 -7.29 -22.98 -13.96
C LYS A 32 -7.73 -21.53 -14.16
N LYS A 33 -8.46 -20.95 -13.20
CA LYS A 33 -8.84 -19.54 -13.24
C LYS A 33 -7.63 -18.61 -13.10
N ALA A 34 -6.71 -18.93 -12.20
CA ALA A 34 -5.48 -18.17 -12.02
C ALA A 34 -4.60 -18.20 -13.27
N ASN A 35 -4.40 -19.37 -13.87
CA ASN A 35 -3.63 -19.52 -15.10
C ASN A 35 -4.26 -18.75 -16.27
N LYS A 36 -5.59 -18.75 -16.38
CA LYS A 36 -6.30 -17.96 -17.39
C LYS A 36 -6.10 -16.45 -17.19
N ALA A 37 -6.11 -15.98 -15.93
CA ALA A 37 -5.86 -14.58 -15.62
C ALA A 37 -4.41 -14.18 -15.93
N LEU A 38 -3.43 -15.04 -15.60
CA LEU A 38 -2.03 -14.82 -15.94
C LEU A 38 -1.80 -14.76 -17.45
N ALA A 39 -2.45 -15.66 -18.22
CA ALA A 39 -2.37 -15.65 -19.68
C ALA A 39 -2.87 -14.34 -20.28
N ALA A 40 -3.97 -13.79 -19.76
CA ALA A 40 -4.53 -12.52 -20.22
C ALA A 40 -3.58 -11.32 -19.98
N VAL A 41 -2.78 -11.35 -18.90
CA VAL A 41 -1.81 -10.30 -18.57
C VAL A 41 -0.52 -10.44 -19.39
N SER A 42 -0.16 -11.66 -19.77
CA SER A 42 1.05 -11.93 -20.56
C SER A 42 0.95 -11.57 -22.04
N VAL A 43 -0.24 -11.18 -22.53
CA VAL A 43 -0.41 -10.78 -23.94
C VAL A 43 0.33 -9.46 -24.17
N PRO A 44 1.32 -9.41 -25.08
CA PRO A 44 2.07 -8.20 -25.35
C PRO A 44 1.13 -7.10 -25.87
N PRO A 45 1.30 -5.84 -25.41
CA PRO A 45 0.44 -4.75 -25.82
C PRO A 45 0.54 -4.52 -27.33
N THR A 46 -0.61 -4.45 -28.00
CA THR A 46 -0.68 -4.17 -29.43
C THR A 46 -0.21 -2.74 -29.73
N PRO A 47 0.35 -2.48 -30.93
CA PRO A 47 0.90 -1.16 -31.29
C PRO A 47 -0.11 0.00 -31.14
N GLN A 48 -1.41 -0.27 -31.25
CA GLN A 48 -2.50 0.71 -31.03
C GLN A 48 -2.58 1.27 -29.59
N GLN A 49 -2.15 0.52 -28.57
CA GLN A 49 -2.13 1.03 -27.18
C GLN A 49 -0.98 2.00 -26.90
N ARG A 50 0.02 2.09 -27.78
CA ARG A 50 1.19 2.94 -27.59
C ARG A 50 0.90 4.41 -27.92
N GLU A 51 0.08 4.67 -28.94
CA GLU A 51 -0.32 6.03 -29.34
C GLU A 51 -1.23 6.72 -28.31
N THR A 52 -2.16 5.99 -27.70
CA THR A 52 -3.11 6.56 -26.73
C THR A 52 -2.46 6.99 -25.40
N ARG A 53 -1.27 6.45 -25.06
CA ARG A 53 -0.51 6.89 -23.88
C ARG A 53 0.15 8.25 -24.08
N ILE A 54 0.61 8.58 -25.29
CA ILE A 54 1.31 9.84 -25.58
C ILE A 54 0.33 11.01 -25.48
N ILE A 55 -0.87 10.87 -26.06
CA ILE A 55 -1.90 11.92 -26.07
C ILE A 55 -2.39 12.24 -24.64
N ARG A 56 -2.56 11.22 -23.79
CA ARG A 56 -2.98 11.42 -22.39
C ARG A 56 -1.90 12.07 -21.52
N SER A 57 -0.62 11.81 -21.78
CA SER A 57 0.49 12.41 -21.01
C SER A 57 0.63 13.92 -21.26
N CYS A 58 0.33 14.39 -22.47
CA CYS A 58 0.38 15.82 -22.81
C CYS A 58 -0.73 16.61 -22.11
N LEU A 59 -1.94 16.06 -22.01
CA LEU A 59 -3.08 16.72 -21.37
C LEU A 59 -2.90 16.89 -19.85
N VAL A 60 -2.31 15.90 -19.16
CA VAL A 60 -2.03 15.97 -17.72
C VAL A 60 -0.99 17.05 -17.39
N SER A 61 -0.02 17.27 -18.28
CA SER A 61 1.03 18.29 -18.07
C SER A 61 0.48 19.72 -18.15
N LEU A 62 -0.51 19.98 -19.01
CA LEU A 62 -1.14 21.31 -19.14
C LEU A 62 -1.98 21.70 -17.92
N VAL A 63 -2.69 20.75 -17.30
CA VAL A 63 -3.53 21.01 -16.12
C VAL A 63 -2.69 21.35 -14.88
N ALA A 64 -1.52 20.72 -14.73
CA ALA A 64 -0.62 20.97 -13.59
C ALA A 64 -0.02 22.39 -13.60
N VAL A 65 0.21 22.99 -14.77
CA VAL A 65 0.79 24.34 -14.88
C VAL A 65 -0.23 25.43 -14.48
N ILE A 66 -1.52 25.21 -14.76
CA ILE A 66 -2.60 26.16 -14.45
C ILE A 66 -2.91 26.18 -12.93
N THR A 67 -2.86 25.04 -12.25
CA THR A 67 -3.14 24.98 -10.80
C THR A 67 -2.04 25.60 -9.95
N VAL A 68 -0.77 25.45 -10.36
CA VAL A 68 0.38 26.04 -9.65
C VAL A 68 0.38 27.58 -9.76
N THR A 69 -0.02 28.14 -10.91
CA THR A 69 -0.04 29.60 -11.10
C THR A 69 -1.18 30.31 -10.35
N LEU A 70 -2.34 29.68 -10.18
CA LEU A 70 -3.41 30.24 -9.34
C LEU A 70 -3.14 30.12 -7.84
N GLY A 71 -2.49 29.05 -7.39
CA GLY A 71 -2.19 28.83 -5.96
C GLY A 71 -1.25 29.87 -5.35
N LEU A 72 -0.28 30.36 -6.12
CA LEU A 72 0.71 31.35 -5.66
C LEU A 72 0.13 32.76 -5.45
N ARG A 73 -1.05 33.08 -5.99
CA ARG A 73 -1.69 34.40 -5.84
C ARG A 73 -2.59 34.52 -4.60
N ILE A 74 -2.92 33.41 -3.92
CA ILE A 74 -3.88 33.39 -2.79
C ILE A 74 -3.16 33.45 -1.41
N LEU A 75 -1.84 33.24 -1.35
CA LEU A 75 -1.07 33.20 -0.09
C LEU A 75 -0.52 34.54 0.41
N ALA A 76 -0.94 35.67 -0.16
CA ALA A 76 -0.65 37.00 0.38
C ALA A 76 -1.78 37.44 1.35
N GLY A 77 -1.91 36.74 2.48
CA GLY A 77 -2.81 37.09 3.57
C GLY A 77 -2.03 37.60 4.79
N SER A 78 -2.46 38.74 5.34
CA SER A 78 -1.84 39.50 6.45
C SER A 78 -1.63 38.70 7.75
N PRO A 79 -0.64 39.07 8.60
CA PRO A 79 -0.29 38.31 9.80
C PRO A 79 -1.30 38.49 10.95
N PRO A 80 -1.61 37.44 11.72
CA PRO A 80 -2.45 37.57 12.92
C PRO A 80 -1.64 38.07 14.15
N PRO A 81 -2.31 38.75 15.11
CA PRO A 81 -1.70 39.32 16.32
C PRO A 81 -1.35 38.26 17.39
N PRO A 82 -0.49 38.60 18.37
CA PRO A 82 -0.01 37.65 19.37
C PRO A 82 -0.92 37.66 20.61
N ASP A 83 -1.55 36.53 20.93
CA ASP A 83 -2.26 36.39 22.20
C ASP A 83 -1.96 35.04 22.87
N ASN A 84 -1.29 35.16 24.02
CA ASN A 84 -1.43 34.37 25.25
C ASN A 84 -1.05 32.87 25.21
N ILE A 85 0.22 32.64 25.51
CA ILE A 85 0.78 31.35 25.92
C ILE A 85 0.19 30.97 27.28
N ILE A 86 -0.91 30.21 27.28
CA ILE A 86 -1.24 29.33 28.39
C ILE A 86 -0.37 28.09 28.21
N MET A 87 0.66 27.95 29.06
CA MET A 87 1.44 26.73 29.22
C MET A 87 0.51 25.59 29.65
N ALA A 88 -0.04 24.87 28.68
CA ALA A 88 -0.51 23.51 28.89
C ALA A 88 0.76 22.66 29.09
N GLN A 89 1.01 22.30 30.35
CA GLN A 89 2.04 21.36 30.76
C GLN A 89 2.08 20.17 29.80
N SER A 90 3.17 20.09 29.04
CA SER A 90 3.47 18.93 28.23
C SER A 90 3.68 17.77 29.18
N ALA A 91 2.71 16.85 29.22
CA ALA A 91 2.93 15.53 29.75
C ALA A 91 4.20 14.95 29.10
N PRO A 92 5.05 14.22 29.84
CA PRO A 92 6.24 13.61 29.26
C PRO A 92 5.78 12.73 28.09
N SER A 93 6.20 13.11 26.88
CA SER A 93 6.05 12.23 25.73
C SER A 93 6.72 10.91 26.11
N PRO A 94 6.06 9.75 25.95
CA PRO A 94 6.73 8.48 26.20
C PRO A 94 7.98 8.50 25.34
N GLN A 95 9.15 8.48 25.98
CA GLN A 95 10.42 8.37 25.29
C GLN A 95 10.36 7.04 24.54
N MET A 96 9.95 7.08 23.27
CA MET A 96 10.01 5.92 22.40
C MET A 96 11.48 5.57 22.33
N ASP A 97 11.81 4.44 22.94
CA ASP A 97 13.15 3.90 22.88
C ASP A 97 13.48 3.60 21.41
N ARG A 98 14.17 4.54 20.77
CA ARG A 98 14.63 4.43 19.37
C ARG A 98 15.62 3.28 19.19
N ASN A 99 16.15 2.72 20.28
CA ASN A 99 16.99 1.53 20.28
C ASN A 99 16.19 0.24 20.43
N ALA A 100 14.88 0.31 20.72
CA ALA A 100 14.02 -0.86 20.86
C ALA A 100 13.98 -1.68 19.57
N ALA A 101 14.00 -3.00 19.72
CA ALA A 101 13.97 -3.95 18.61
C ALA A 101 12.78 -3.69 17.66
N SER A 102 11.60 -3.38 18.19
CA SER A 102 10.39 -3.07 17.40
C SER A 102 10.55 -1.83 16.54
N TYR A 103 11.24 -0.78 17.01
CA TYR A 103 11.50 0.43 16.23
C TYR A 103 12.39 0.11 15.03
N LYS A 104 13.49 -0.62 15.24
CA LYS A 104 14.38 -1.06 14.14
C LYS A 104 13.69 -2.03 13.17
N ALA A 105 12.80 -2.88 13.67
CA ALA A 105 11.97 -3.75 12.85
C ALA A 105 11.04 -2.94 11.93
N GLY A 106 10.40 -1.89 12.45
CA GLY A 106 9.58 -0.95 11.69
C GLY A 106 10.35 -0.27 10.55
N GLN A 107 11.54 0.24 10.84
CA GLN A 107 12.43 0.84 9.83
C GLN A 107 12.79 -0.15 8.73
N THR A 108 13.15 -1.37 9.12
CA THR A 108 13.54 -2.43 8.18
C THR A 108 12.37 -2.83 7.29
N ALA A 109 11.17 -2.99 7.86
CA ALA A 109 9.95 -3.25 7.12
C ALA A 109 9.64 -2.12 6.13
N ARG A 110 9.79 -0.86 6.55
CA ARG A 110 9.59 0.29 5.65
C ARG A 110 10.57 0.32 4.49
N ARG A 111 11.85 0.02 4.73
CA ARG A 111 12.87 -0.07 3.67
C ARG A 111 12.58 -1.19 2.68
N GLN A 112 12.13 -2.35 3.17
CA GLN A 112 11.71 -3.48 2.32
C GLN A 112 10.49 -3.10 1.48
N TRP A 113 9.47 -2.50 2.09
CA TRP A 113 8.30 -1.97 1.40
C TRP A 113 8.67 -0.98 0.29
N ASN A 114 9.52 0.02 0.60
CA ASN A 114 9.92 1.03 -0.37
C ASN A 114 10.69 0.42 -1.54
N ARG A 115 11.55 -0.57 -1.29
CA ARG A 115 12.29 -1.29 -2.34
C ARG A 115 11.33 -2.07 -3.24
N TRP A 116 10.38 -2.80 -2.66
CA TRP A 116 9.39 -3.56 -3.41
C TRP A 116 8.45 -2.63 -4.21
N LEU A 117 7.97 -1.56 -3.59
CA LEU A 117 7.11 -0.56 -4.24
C LEU A 117 7.82 0.16 -5.38
N GLY A 118 9.14 0.33 -5.29
CA GLY A 118 9.98 0.90 -6.35
C GLY A 118 9.94 0.12 -7.67
N GLY A 119 9.66 -1.19 -7.62
CA GLY A 119 9.45 -2.04 -8.80
C GLY A 119 8.01 -2.04 -9.34
N GLN A 120 7.09 -1.34 -8.68
CA GLN A 120 5.69 -1.22 -9.11
C GLN A 120 5.47 0.06 -9.90
N HIS A 121 4.61 0.01 -10.92
CA HIS A 121 4.33 1.14 -11.81
C HIS A 121 2.83 1.27 -12.11
N GLY A 122 2.43 2.46 -12.60
CA GLY A 122 1.07 2.71 -13.07
C GLY A 122 -0.01 2.43 -12.03
N GLU A 123 -1.12 1.85 -12.48
CA GLU A 123 -2.26 1.49 -11.62
C GLU A 123 -1.89 0.46 -10.54
N ARG A 124 -0.95 -0.44 -10.83
CA ARG A 124 -0.47 -1.42 -9.85
C ARG A 124 0.20 -0.75 -8.65
N ARG A 125 1.00 0.30 -8.86
CA ARG A 125 1.58 1.08 -7.76
C ARG A 125 0.49 1.82 -6.96
N LYS A 126 -0.54 2.35 -7.63
CA LYS A 126 -1.66 3.01 -6.95
C LYS A 126 -2.42 2.05 -6.04
N GLY A 127 -2.72 0.85 -6.54
CA GLY A 127 -3.36 -0.20 -5.75
C GLY A 127 -2.52 -0.60 -4.52
N ALA A 128 -1.20 -0.69 -4.69
CA ALA A 128 -0.31 -1.00 -3.57
C ALA A 128 -0.33 0.07 -2.47
N ILE A 129 -0.28 1.35 -2.87
CA ILE A 129 -0.36 2.49 -1.93
C ILE A 129 -1.74 2.54 -1.27
N TYR A 130 -2.80 2.26 -2.03
CA TYR A 130 -4.16 2.21 -1.51
C TYR A 130 -4.28 1.17 -0.40
N TRP A 131 -3.74 -0.03 -0.57
CA TRP A 131 -3.73 -1.02 0.51
C TRP A 131 -3.01 -0.52 1.77
N LEU A 132 -1.84 0.10 1.62
CA LEU A 132 -1.09 0.65 2.76
C LEU A 132 -1.93 1.66 3.57
N ASN A 133 -2.68 2.52 2.88
CA ASN A 133 -3.57 3.48 3.53
C ASN A 133 -4.76 2.78 4.25
N ALA A 134 -5.27 1.68 3.70
CA ALA A 134 -6.27 0.84 4.37
C ALA A 134 -5.72 0.24 5.67
N VAL A 135 -4.47 -0.23 5.67
CA VAL A 135 -3.80 -0.76 6.88
C VAL A 135 -3.61 0.34 7.93
N ALA A 136 -3.34 1.58 7.50
CA ALA A 136 -3.30 2.75 8.38
C ALA A 136 -4.68 3.20 8.89
N GLY A 137 -5.77 2.55 8.46
CA GLY A 137 -7.14 2.84 8.89
C GLY A 137 -7.80 4.01 8.19
N GLN A 138 -7.28 4.46 7.04
CA GLN A 138 -7.83 5.61 6.32
C GLN A 138 -9.11 5.29 5.54
N HIS A 139 -9.33 4.02 5.17
CA HIS A 139 -10.51 3.56 4.44
C HIS A 139 -10.69 2.04 4.56
N ALA A 140 -11.75 1.51 3.93
CA ALA A 140 -12.05 0.09 3.87
C ALA A 140 -10.99 -0.71 3.10
N ARG A 141 -10.81 -1.98 3.46
CA ARG A 141 -9.83 -2.93 2.89
C ARG A 141 -10.29 -3.59 1.58
N GLN A 142 -11.03 -2.86 0.75
CA GLN A 142 -11.60 -3.39 -0.50
C GLN A 142 -10.71 -3.01 -1.69
N CYS A 143 -10.24 -3.99 -2.46
CA CYS A 143 -9.39 -3.77 -3.62
C CYS A 143 -10.21 -3.54 -4.91
N ASP A 144 -11.12 -2.57 -4.88
CA ASP A 144 -11.99 -2.25 -6.02
C ASP A 144 -11.32 -1.28 -6.98
N GLY A 145 -11.37 -1.55 -8.27
CA GLY A 145 -10.77 -0.69 -9.29
C GLY A 145 -10.50 -1.40 -10.61
N THR A 146 -9.54 -0.89 -11.38
CA THR A 146 -9.04 -1.57 -12.58
C THR A 146 -8.36 -2.89 -12.21
N VAL A 147 -8.21 -3.80 -13.17
CA VAL A 147 -7.52 -5.09 -12.94
C VAL A 147 -6.09 -4.87 -12.43
N GLU A 148 -5.35 -3.92 -13.01
CA GLU A 148 -3.99 -3.60 -12.59
C GLU A 148 -3.95 -3.00 -11.17
N PHE A 149 -4.91 -2.15 -10.83
CA PHE A 149 -5.06 -1.60 -9.49
C PHE A 149 -5.33 -2.70 -8.46
N ALA A 150 -6.31 -3.56 -8.73
CA ALA A 150 -6.67 -4.65 -7.84
C ALA A 150 -5.47 -5.60 -7.62
N LEU A 151 -4.73 -5.95 -8.67
CA LEU A 151 -3.49 -6.75 -8.56
C LEU A 151 -2.47 -6.09 -7.63
N GLY A 152 -2.23 -4.78 -7.79
CA GLY A 152 -1.32 -4.04 -6.93
C GLY A 152 -1.75 -4.03 -5.46
N CYS A 153 -3.06 -3.88 -5.23
CA CYS A 153 -3.67 -3.91 -3.90
C CYS A 153 -3.51 -5.29 -3.24
N PHE A 154 -3.80 -6.38 -3.96
CA PHE A 154 -3.62 -7.74 -3.45
C PHE A 154 -2.15 -8.10 -3.22
N ASP A 155 -1.24 -7.66 -4.10
CA ASP A 155 0.19 -7.89 -3.90
C ASP A 155 0.71 -7.14 -2.66
N ALA A 156 0.23 -5.90 -2.44
CA ALA A 156 0.54 -5.16 -1.23
C ALA A 156 0.01 -5.84 0.02
N HIS A 157 -1.23 -6.36 -0.01
CA HIS A 157 -1.77 -7.15 1.09
C HIS A 157 -0.87 -8.33 1.43
N ARG A 158 -0.47 -9.13 0.44
CA ARG A 158 0.46 -10.25 0.65
C ARG A 158 1.82 -9.81 1.18
N HIS A 159 2.32 -8.66 0.74
CA HIS A 159 3.61 -8.13 1.21
C HIS A 159 3.53 -7.64 2.66
N MET A 160 2.38 -7.10 3.06
CA MET A 160 2.12 -6.51 4.38
C MET A 160 1.68 -7.55 5.42
N ASP A 161 1.09 -8.68 5.01
CA ASP A 161 0.47 -9.67 5.89
C ASP A 161 1.30 -10.02 7.14
N ARG A 162 2.61 -10.23 6.96
CA ARG A 162 3.53 -10.57 8.06
C ARG A 162 3.79 -9.43 9.06
N ILE A 163 3.61 -8.19 8.65
CA ILE A 163 3.89 -7.00 9.46
C ILE A 163 2.62 -6.29 9.93
N GLU A 164 1.44 -6.58 9.34
CA GLU A 164 0.16 -5.97 9.73
C GLU A 164 -0.14 -6.11 11.23
N PRO A 165 0.05 -7.27 11.89
CA PRO A 165 -0.20 -7.39 13.33
C PRO A 165 0.70 -6.46 14.15
N GLN A 166 1.98 -6.34 13.79
CA GLN A 166 2.92 -5.44 14.47
C GLN A 166 2.58 -3.98 14.18
N PHE A 167 2.20 -3.68 12.94
CA PHE A 167 1.78 -2.36 12.51
C PHE A 167 0.51 -1.90 13.24
N ALA A 168 -0.39 -2.82 13.60
CA ALA A 168 -1.62 -2.52 14.33
C ALA A 168 -1.41 -2.38 15.86
N ILE A 169 -0.55 -3.21 16.46
CA ILE A 169 -0.46 -3.35 17.92
C ILE A 169 0.71 -2.56 18.53
N SER A 170 1.79 -2.31 17.78
CA SER A 170 3.02 -1.72 18.30
C SER A 170 3.22 -0.25 17.86
N PRO A 171 3.01 0.74 18.74
CA PRO A 171 3.29 2.14 18.45
C PRO A 171 4.77 2.39 18.14
N THR A 172 5.69 1.65 18.78
CA THR A 172 7.13 1.76 18.54
C THR A 172 7.52 1.22 17.17
N PHE A 173 6.89 0.14 16.71
CA PHE A 173 7.06 -0.35 15.34
C PHE A 173 6.55 0.67 14.32
N ARG A 174 5.34 1.22 14.52
CA ARG A 174 4.78 2.24 13.61
C ARG A 174 5.66 3.50 13.56
N SER A 175 6.18 3.94 14.69
CA SER A 175 7.13 5.06 14.73
C SER A 175 8.41 4.76 13.94
N GLY A 176 8.96 3.54 14.05
CA GLY A 176 10.09 3.11 13.22
C GLY A 176 9.75 3.07 11.73
N TRP A 177 8.53 2.62 11.38
CA TRP A 177 8.05 2.61 10.01
C TRP A 177 7.94 4.03 9.41
N ASP A 178 7.47 5.00 10.20
CA ASP A 178 7.32 6.38 9.76
C ASP A 178 8.67 7.13 9.67
N ASN A 179 9.73 6.57 10.29
CA ASN A 179 11.08 7.13 10.34
C ASN A 179 12.15 6.13 9.82
N PRO A 180 12.13 5.76 8.52
CA PRO A 180 12.94 4.68 7.92
C PRO A 180 14.46 4.88 7.90
#